data_AF-A0A2P6W5I8-F1
#
_entry.id   AF-A0A2P6W5I8-F1
#
_cell.length_a   1.000
_cell.length_b   1.000
_cell.length_c   1.000
_cell.angle_alpha   90.00
_cell.angle_beta   90.00
_cell.angle_gamma   90.00
#
_symmetry.space_group_name_H-M   'P 1'
#
loop_
_entity.id
_entity.type
_entity.pdbx_description
1 polymer ?
#
loop_
_entity_poly.entity_id
_entity_poly.type
_entity_poly.pdbx_seq_one_letter_code
_entity_poly.pdbx_strand_id
1 'polypeptide(L)'
;MTVEKFRSDLGEVAVTDSHIERRRNNDKEWERIKRTFSEKKLVDELHFSDIEQLRFEEGSVYPNIRIKTSEGWKRLFFHVGDEARECFRELKYRFNVYGQTFS
;
A
#
# COMPACT_ATOMS: atom_id res chain seq x y z
N MET A 1 -17.43 8.42 -6.59
CA MET A 1 -16.04 8.05 -6.26
C MET A 1 -16.07 6.60 -5.84
N THR A 2 -15.44 5.71 -6.60
CA THR A 2 -15.34 4.30 -6.22
C THR A 2 -14.20 4.17 -5.23
N VAL A 3 -14.51 3.69 -4.03
CA VAL A 3 -13.53 3.45 -2.97
C VAL A 3 -13.61 1.97 -2.66
N GLU A 4 -12.52 1.25 -2.91
CA GLU A 4 -12.38 -0.15 -2.53
C GLU A 4 -11.58 -0.24 -1.24
N LYS A 5 -12.12 -0.95 -0.25
CA LYS A 5 -11.53 -1.09 1.08
C LYS A 5 -11.06 -2.51 1.28
N PHE A 6 -9.84 -2.65 1.79
CA PHE A 6 -9.19 -3.91 2.04
C PHE A 6 -8.94 -4.06 3.52
N ARG A 7 -9.41 -5.17 4.08
CA ARG A 7 -9.24 -5.47 5.49
C ARG A 7 -7.75 -5.72 5.77
N SER A 8 -7.24 -5.05 6.80
CA SER A 8 -5.95 -5.37 7.38
C SER A 8 -5.94 -5.19 8.88
N ASP A 9 -5.32 -6.15 9.57
CA ASP A 9 -5.06 -6.09 11.01
C ASP A 9 -3.97 -5.04 11.37
N LEU A 10 -3.33 -4.42 10.37
CA LEU A 10 -2.45 -3.24 10.50
C LEU A 10 -3.15 -1.91 10.18
N GLY A 11 -4.42 -1.94 9.76
CA GLY A 11 -5.24 -0.78 9.46
C GLY A 11 -5.84 -0.90 8.08
N GLU A 12 -7.15 -0.66 7.97
CA GLU A 12 -7.88 -0.71 6.70
C GLU A 12 -7.17 0.15 5.64
N VAL A 13 -6.98 -0.43 4.46
CA VAL A 13 -6.41 0.24 3.29
C VAL A 13 -7.55 0.59 2.36
N ALA A 14 -7.68 1.86 2.00
CA ALA A 14 -8.58 2.31 0.95
C ALA A 14 -7.77 2.61 -0.33
N VAL A 15 -8.25 2.08 -1.45
CA VAL A 15 -7.78 2.43 -2.79
C VAL A 15 -8.87 3.23 -3.47
N THR A 16 -8.55 4.46 -3.85
CA THR A 16 -9.48 5.37 -4.52
C THR A 16 -9.17 5.44 -6.02
N ASP A 17 -9.77 6.42 -6.70
CA ASP A 17 -9.49 6.72 -8.11
C ASP A 17 -8.12 7.41 -8.33
N SER A 18 -7.52 7.95 -7.26
CA SER A 18 -6.38 8.86 -7.36
C SER A 18 -5.25 8.61 -6.36
N HIS A 19 -5.52 7.85 -5.30
CA HIS A 19 -4.55 7.59 -4.24
C HIS A 19 -4.86 6.30 -3.47
N ILE A 20 -3.90 5.90 -2.65
CA ILE A 20 -4.11 4.96 -1.55
C ILE A 20 -4.02 5.71 -0.23
N GLU A 21 -4.81 5.27 0.73
CA GLU A 21 -4.73 5.75 2.10
C GLU A 21 -4.93 4.61 3.11
N ARG A 22 -4.37 4.79 4.30
CA ARG A 22 -4.49 3.89 5.43
C ARG A 22 -4.44 4.67 6.73
N ARG A 23 -5.38 4.33 7.62
CA ARG A 23 -5.26 4.65 9.04
C ARG A 23 -4.72 3.43 9.79
N ARG A 24 -3.49 3.54 10.29
CA ARG A 24 -2.85 2.50 11.11
C ARG A 24 -3.72 2.15 12.32
N ASN A 25 -3.88 0.86 12.60
CA ASN A 25 -4.46 0.33 13.84
C ASN A 25 -3.40 -0.49 14.60
N ASN A 26 -3.68 -0.98 15.80
CA ASN A 26 -2.80 -1.88 16.57
C ASN A 26 -1.33 -1.44 16.69
N ASP A 27 -1.05 -0.58 17.67
CA ASP A 27 0.26 0.03 17.85
C ASP A 27 1.43 -0.96 17.99
N LYS A 28 1.22 -2.15 18.58
CA LYS A 28 2.33 -3.08 18.89
C LYS A 28 3.01 -3.66 17.63
N GLU A 29 2.25 -3.98 16.59
CA GLU A 29 2.81 -4.51 15.35
C GLU A 29 3.47 -3.39 14.53
N TRP A 30 2.91 -2.18 14.56
CA TRP A 30 3.57 -1.01 13.99
C TRP A 30 4.89 -0.69 14.66
N GLU A 31 4.98 -0.78 15.99
CA GLU A 31 6.25 -0.60 16.70
C GLU A 31 7.31 -1.61 16.24
N ARG A 32 6.94 -2.86 15.96
CA ARG A 32 7.85 -3.86 15.39
C ARG A 32 8.29 -3.48 13.97
N ILE A 33 7.35 -3.10 13.11
CA ILE A 33 7.63 -2.68 11.74
C ILE A 33 8.56 -1.46 11.73
N LYS A 34 8.31 -0.46 12.58
CA LYS A 34 9.11 0.77 12.70
C LYS A 34 10.54 0.53 13.19
N ARG A 35 10.76 -0.51 14.01
CA ARG A 35 12.11 -0.92 14.44
C ARG A 35 12.93 -1.51 13.28
N THR A 36 12.27 -2.15 12.32
CA THR A 36 12.94 -2.77 11.16
C THR A 36 13.02 -1.85 9.95
N PHE A 37 12.03 -0.99 9.76
CA PHE A 37 11.90 -0.12 8.59
C PHE A 37 11.71 1.34 9.03
N SER A 38 12.50 2.24 8.46
CA SER A 38 12.33 3.68 8.66
C SER A 38 10.94 4.15 8.26
N GLU A 39 10.32 5.04 9.05
CA GLU A 39 8.96 5.55 8.78
C GLU A 39 8.79 6.17 7.38
N LYS A 40 9.83 6.82 6.84
CA LYS A 40 9.83 7.36 5.46
C LYS A 40 9.59 6.32 4.35
N LYS A 41 9.78 5.03 4.67
CA LYS A 41 9.55 3.91 3.75
C LYS A 41 8.17 3.28 3.96
N LEU A 42 7.35 3.78 4.88
CA LEU A 42 6.00 3.29 5.13
C LEU A 42 4.99 4.16 4.39
N VAL A 43 3.93 3.54 3.88
CA VAL A 43 2.87 4.25 3.14
C VAL A 43 1.64 4.36 4.01
N ASP A 44 1.26 5.57 4.39
CA ASP A 44 -0.07 5.84 4.96
C ASP A 44 -0.97 6.55 3.97
N GLU A 45 -0.40 7.37 3.10
CA GLU A 45 -1.09 8.01 1.98
C GLU A 45 -0.11 8.14 0.81
N LEU A 46 -0.58 7.89 -0.41
CA LEU A 46 0.23 8.08 -1.62
C LEU A 46 -0.65 8.27 -2.86
N HIS A 47 -0.44 9.38 -3.56
CA HIS A 47 -1.12 9.66 -4.83
C HIS A 47 -0.52 8.86 -5.98
N PHE A 48 -1.37 8.46 -6.94
CA PHE A 48 -0.94 7.72 -8.13
C PHE A 48 0.01 8.51 -9.02
N SER A 49 -0.06 9.85 -8.99
CA SER A 49 0.91 10.74 -9.64
C SER A 49 2.35 10.50 -9.20
N ASP A 50 2.54 10.01 -7.98
CA ASP A 50 3.87 9.83 -7.36
C ASP A 50 4.40 8.40 -7.52
N ILE A 51 3.60 7.51 -8.12
CA ILE A 51 3.93 6.10 -8.29
C ILE A 51 4.60 5.88 -9.64
N GLU A 52 5.82 5.35 -9.60
CA GLU A 52 6.56 4.93 -10.79
C GLU A 52 6.39 3.44 -11.08
N GLN A 53 6.29 2.60 -10.03
CA GLN A 53 6.23 1.15 -10.16
C GLN A 53 5.57 0.50 -8.94
N LEU A 54 4.83 -0.58 -9.18
CA LEU A 54 4.22 -1.43 -8.15
C LEU A 54 4.78 -2.85 -8.22
N ARG A 55 5.03 -3.47 -7.06
CA ARG A 55 5.37 -4.90 -6.92
C ARG A 55 4.70 -5.50 -5.69
N PHE A 56 4.27 -6.75 -5.78
CA PHE A 56 3.77 -7.50 -4.63
C PHE A 56 4.88 -8.40 -4.08
N GLU A 57 5.08 -8.36 -2.77
CA GLU A 57 5.95 -9.29 -2.04
C GLU A 57 5.09 -10.03 -1.01
N GLU A 58 4.92 -11.34 -1.19
CA GLU A 58 4.08 -12.16 -0.31
C GLU A 58 4.65 -12.25 1.11
N GLY A 59 5.98 -12.23 1.26
CA GLY A 59 6.67 -12.17 2.55
C GLY A 59 6.41 -13.38 3.47
N SER A 60 7.43 -13.86 4.19
CA SER A 60 7.21 -14.94 5.17
C SER A 60 6.61 -14.45 6.50
N VAL A 61 6.67 -13.14 6.77
CA VAL A 61 6.23 -12.54 8.05
C VAL A 61 5.22 -11.41 7.81
N TYR A 62 5.48 -10.54 6.84
CA TYR A 62 4.56 -9.46 6.45
C TYR A 62 4.46 -9.38 4.92
N PRO A 63 3.36 -9.82 4.30
CA PRO A 63 3.07 -9.44 2.93
C PRO A 63 3.08 -7.93 2.80
N ASN A 64 3.62 -7.44 1.68
CA ASN A 64 3.65 -6.01 1.42
C ASN A 64 3.56 -5.69 -0.08
N ILE A 65 2.96 -4.54 -0.36
CA ILE A 65 3.03 -3.92 -1.68
C ILE A 65 4.19 -2.93 -1.66
N ARG A 66 5.18 -3.16 -2.52
CA ARG A 66 6.28 -2.25 -2.76
C ARG A 66 5.91 -1.24 -3.81
N ILE A 67 6.10 0.02 -3.47
CA ILE A 67 5.73 1.15 -4.31
C ILE A 67 6.97 1.99 -4.55
N LYS A 68 7.40 2.10 -5.81
CA LYS A 68 8.51 2.96 -6.21
C LYS A 68 7.99 4.36 -6.43
N THR A 69 8.65 5.32 -5.80
CA THR A 69 8.42 6.77 -5.94
C THR A 69 9.76 7.42 -6.31
N SER A 70 9.75 8.73 -6.59
CA SER A 70 10.96 9.51 -6.81
C SER A 70 11.93 9.47 -5.61
N GLU A 71 11.40 9.29 -4.39
CA GLU A 71 12.16 9.13 -3.15
C GLU A 71 12.66 7.70 -2.91
N GLY A 72 12.37 6.77 -3.82
CA GLY A 72 12.73 5.35 -3.74
C GLY A 72 11.57 4.44 -3.34
N TRP A 73 11.91 3.24 -2.87
CA TRP A 73 10.94 2.19 -2.55
C TRP A 73 10.30 2.36 -1.18
N LYS A 74 8.97 2.53 -1.17
CA LYS A 74 8.09 2.50 0.00
C LYS A 74 7.35 1.16 0.08
N ARG A 75 6.77 0.86 1.25
CA ARG A 75 6.10 -0.41 1.57
C ARG A 75 4.76 -0.17 2.25
N LEU A 76 3.74 -0.83 1.72
CA LEU A 76 2.42 -0.95 2.33
C LEU A 76 2.29 -2.38 2.88
N PHE A 77 2.53 -2.53 4.18
CA PHE A 77 2.48 -3.83 4.89
C PHE A 77 1.06 -4.29 5.21
N PHE A 78 0.90 -5.60 5.28
CA PHE A 78 -0.29 -6.34 5.69
C PHE A 78 0.11 -7.47 6.65
N HIS A 79 -0.84 -7.96 7.45
CA HIS A 79 -0.67 -9.23 8.16
C HIS A 79 -0.84 -10.42 7.20
N VAL A 80 -0.26 -11.56 7.58
CA VAL A 80 -0.48 -12.83 6.85
C VAL A 80 -1.96 -13.21 6.97
N GLY A 81 -2.62 -13.45 5.84
CA GLY A 81 -4.04 -13.76 5.78
C GLY A 81 -4.95 -12.55 5.50
N ASP A 82 -4.40 -11.33 5.53
CA ASP A 82 -5.10 -10.14 5.05
C ASP A 82 -5.24 -10.14 3.52
N GLU A 83 -6.07 -9.24 3.00
CA GLU A 83 -6.41 -9.07 1.58
C GLU A 83 -5.31 -8.38 0.76
N ALA A 84 -4.04 -8.68 1.05
CA ALA A 84 -2.88 -7.99 0.46
C ALA A 84 -2.78 -8.20 -1.06
N ARG A 85 -3.14 -9.40 -1.55
CA ARG A 85 -3.09 -9.74 -2.98
C ARG A 85 -4.26 -9.11 -3.74
N GLU A 86 -5.44 -9.08 -3.14
CA GLU A 86 -6.63 -8.39 -3.64
C GLU A 86 -6.37 -6.89 -3.74
N CYS A 87 -5.83 -6.30 -2.68
CA CYS A 87 -5.44 -4.89 -2.64
C CYS A 87 -4.42 -4.56 -3.75
N PHE A 88 -3.42 -5.42 -3.95
CA PHE A 88 -2.44 -5.24 -5.03
C PHE A 88 -3.09 -5.28 -6.42
N ARG A 89 -4.04 -6.19 -6.65
CA ARG A 89 -4.75 -6.30 -7.93
C ARG A 89 -5.54 -5.03 -8.21
N GLU A 90 -6.28 -4.53 -7.22
CA GLU A 90 -7.07 -3.29 -7.37
C GLU A 90 -6.17 -2.07 -7.56
N LEU A 91 -5.11 -1.93 -6.74
CA LEU A 91 -4.16 -0.83 -6.87
C LEU A 91 -3.50 -0.82 -8.25
N LYS A 92 -3.10 -1.99 -8.76
CA LYS A 92 -2.52 -2.09 -10.11
C LYS A 92 -3.54 -1.72 -11.18
N TYR A 93 -4.80 -2.13 -11.05
CA TYR A 93 -5.87 -1.75 -11.96
C TYR A 93 -6.07 -0.23 -11.98
N ARG A 94 -6.26 0.40 -10.82
CA ARG A 94 -6.48 1.85 -10.68
C ARG A 94 -5.29 2.67 -11.17
N PHE A 95 -4.08 2.24 -10.85
CA PHE A 95 -2.86 2.90 -11.33
C PHE A 95 -2.75 2.86 -12.86
N ASN A 96 -3.10 1.73 -13.50
CA ASN A 96 -3.12 1.63 -14.97
C ASN A 96 -4.19 2.55 -15.59
N VAL A 97 -5.39 2.62 -14.99
CA VAL A 97 -6.47 3.51 -15.45
C VAL A 97 -6.05 4.98 -15.35
N TYR A 98 -5.42 5.37 -14.24
CA TYR A 98 -4.84 6.70 -14.06
C TYR A 98 -3.81 7.00 -15.15
N GLY A 99 -2.88 6.09 -15.40
CA GLY A 99 -1.88 6.24 -16.45
C GLY A 99 -2.47 6.36 -17.86
N GLN A 100 -3.63 5.76 -18.16
CA GLN A 100 -4.30 5.94 -19.46
C GLN A 100 -5.04 7.27 -19.59
N THR A 101 -5.50 7.83 -18.48
CA THR A 101 -6.32 9.05 -18.45
C THR A 101 -5.48 10.32 -18.44
N PHE A 102 -4.29 10.25 -17.82
CA PHE A 102 -3.42 11.39 -17.57
C PHE A 102 -2.05 11.30 -18.28
N SER A 103 -1.90 10.37 -19.24
CA SER A 103 -0.71 10.27 -20.11
C SER A 103 -0.86 11.05 -21.41
#